data_AF-A0A0G1U020-F1
#
_entry.id   AF-A0A0G1U020-F1
#
_cell.length_a   1.000
_cell.length_b   1.000
_cell.length_c   1.000
_cell.angle_alpha   90.00
_cell.angle_beta   90.00
_cell.angle_gamma   90.00
#
_symmetry.space_group_name_H-M   'P 1'
#
loop_
_entity.id
_entity.type
_entity.pdbx_description
1 polymer ?
#
loop_
_entity_poly.entity_id
_entity_poly.type
_entity_poly.pdbx_seq_one_letter_code
_entity_poly.pdbx_strand_id
1 'polypeptide(L)'
;MKIRSIITQLFVALTVGVMLASVTDIHPVWFIGGIVTVQQVARLIPMPAGLMFFNFTDLEWNDSLENMGGFTSIAYFAPLQDIETFPTLKATPATDEEFVVMTGHYVMKATKFFVAVYVTPETASLAANNQGETDGQSFRLEGEIFYPGSKTECKAFARKLNNTRGVLILVDPDGDRTVVGTKEFPCYFKPNLNYGKAAADRKGLTIAFYQNHFAPGLEYNGSIPLDGSLVPAIS
;
A
#
# COMPACT_ATOMS: atom_id res chain seq x y z
N MET A 1 -31.55 -1.33 31.16
CA MET A 1 -30.08 -1.50 31.19
C MET A 1 -29.35 -0.59 32.20
N LYS A 2 -29.78 0.67 32.41
CA LYS A 2 -29.07 1.66 33.26
C LYS A 2 -29.02 1.34 34.77
N ILE A 3 -30.08 0.73 35.35
CA ILE A 3 -30.15 0.45 36.80
C ILE A 3 -29.18 -0.66 37.24
N ARG A 4 -29.03 -1.73 36.43
CA ARG A 4 -28.08 -2.82 36.72
C ARG A 4 -26.62 -2.33 36.71
N SER A 5 -26.27 -1.45 35.79
CA SER A 5 -24.93 -0.86 35.69
C SER A 5 -24.56 0.02 36.90
N ILE A 6 -25.52 0.78 37.44
CA ILE A 6 -25.30 1.62 38.63
C ILE A 6 -25.06 0.77 39.89
N ILE A 7 -25.85 -0.31 40.06
CA ILE A 7 -25.72 -1.22 41.20
C ILE A 7 -24.36 -1.93 41.18
N THR A 8 -23.90 -2.39 40.02
CA THR A 8 -22.58 -3.03 39.90
C THR A 8 -21.44 -2.06 40.25
N GLN A 9 -21.53 -0.79 39.83
CA GLN A 9 -20.50 0.20 40.13
C GLN A 9 -20.44 0.59 41.61
N LEU A 10 -21.58 0.72 42.27
CA LEU A 10 -21.63 0.93 43.72
C LEU A 10 -21.01 -0.25 44.48
N PHE A 11 -21.22 -1.48 44.00
CA PHE A 11 -20.61 -2.66 44.58
C PHE A 11 -19.08 -2.66 44.42
N VAL A 12 -18.56 -2.29 43.25
CA VAL A 12 -17.11 -2.16 43.01
C VAL A 12 -16.49 -1.03 43.85
N ALA A 13 -17.15 0.12 43.97
CA ALA A 13 -16.66 1.23 44.79
C ALA A 13 -16.59 0.87 46.28
N LEU A 14 -17.57 0.10 46.76
CA LEU A 14 -17.59 -0.41 48.14
C LEU A 14 -16.46 -1.41 48.40
N THR A 15 -16.25 -2.38 47.51
CA THR A 15 -15.21 -3.40 47.70
C THR A 15 -13.81 -2.80 47.62
N VAL A 16 -13.55 -1.91 46.66
CA VAL A 16 -12.25 -1.23 46.51
C VAL A 16 -12.00 -0.24 47.65
N GLY A 17 -13.02 0.52 48.08
CA GLY A 17 -12.88 1.46 49.18
C GLY A 17 -12.58 0.81 50.53
N VAL A 18 -13.16 -0.38 50.80
CA VAL A 18 -12.86 -1.16 52.00
C VAL A 18 -11.46 -1.76 51.95
N MET A 19 -10.98 -2.18 50.77
CA MET A 19 -9.62 -2.71 50.59
C MET A 19 -8.54 -1.64 50.70
N LEU A 20 -8.78 -0.39 50.30
CA LEU A 20 -7.81 0.69 50.50
C LEU A 20 -7.75 1.15 51.96
N ALA A 21 -8.89 1.15 52.65
CA ALA A 21 -8.96 1.49 54.07
C ALA A 21 -8.17 0.52 54.95
N SER A 22 -8.10 -0.77 54.59
CA SER A 22 -7.33 -1.76 55.34
C SER A 22 -5.81 -1.59 55.24
N VAL A 23 -5.33 -0.73 54.34
CA VAL A 23 -3.89 -0.49 54.11
C VAL A 23 -3.45 0.91 54.57
N THR A 24 -4.39 1.81 54.89
CA THR A 24 -4.09 3.24 55.09
C THR A 24 -4.63 3.87 56.38
N ASP A 25 -5.26 3.10 57.28
CA ASP A 25 -5.88 3.58 58.54
C ASP A 25 -6.89 4.74 58.39
N ILE A 26 -7.25 5.09 57.15
CA ILE A 26 -8.24 6.12 56.83
C ILE A 26 -9.62 5.47 56.72
N HIS A 27 -10.63 6.10 57.34
CA HIS A 27 -11.98 5.56 57.36
C HIS A 27 -12.53 5.34 55.93
N PRO A 28 -13.10 4.16 55.62
CA PRO A 28 -13.43 3.73 54.25
C PRO A 28 -14.40 4.66 53.51
N VAL A 29 -15.24 5.40 54.24
CA VAL A 29 -16.19 6.37 53.65
C VAL A 29 -15.48 7.45 52.83
N TRP A 30 -14.27 7.87 53.19
CA TRP A 30 -13.52 8.87 52.44
C TRP A 30 -13.02 8.33 51.09
N PHE A 31 -12.59 7.06 51.04
CA PHE A 31 -12.22 6.41 49.79
C PHE A 31 -13.43 6.13 48.90
N ILE A 32 -14.53 5.64 49.48
CA ILE A 32 -15.77 5.37 48.73
C ILE A 32 -16.32 6.67 48.13
N GLY A 33 -16.38 7.75 48.90
CA GLY A 33 -16.80 9.07 48.43
C GLY A 33 -15.91 9.61 47.30
N GLY A 34 -14.59 9.45 47.42
CA GLY A 34 -13.63 9.83 46.39
C GLY A 34 -13.79 9.02 45.08
N ILE A 35 -13.96 7.70 45.18
CA ILE A 35 -14.13 6.83 44.01
C ILE A 35 -15.46 7.13 43.28
N VAL A 36 -16.56 7.30 44.02
CA VAL A 36 -17.87 7.60 43.42
C VAL A 36 -17.85 8.97 42.74
N THR A 37 -17.24 9.99 43.35
CA THR A 37 -17.14 11.32 42.73
C THR A 37 -16.28 11.30 41.47
N VAL A 38 -15.11 10.65 41.48
CA VAL A 38 -14.26 10.48 40.29
C VAL A 38 -14.99 9.71 39.19
N GLN A 39 -15.74 8.66 39.50
CA GLN A 39 -16.51 7.89 38.52
C GLN A 39 -17.67 8.69 37.89
N GLN A 40 -18.34 9.57 38.64
CA GLN A 40 -19.37 10.44 38.09
C GLN A 40 -18.77 11.53 37.19
N VAL A 41 -17.60 12.07 37.56
CA VAL A 41 -16.88 13.07 36.75
C VAL A 41 -16.27 12.43 35.49
N ALA A 42 -15.75 11.19 35.57
CA ALA A 42 -15.25 10.44 34.43
C ALA A 42 -16.34 10.08 33.40
N ARG A 43 -17.62 10.09 33.78
CA ARG A 43 -18.76 9.96 32.84
C ARG A 43 -19.09 11.24 32.09
N LEU A 44 -18.67 12.40 32.63
CA LEU A 44 -18.84 13.72 32.01
C LEU A 44 -17.67 14.06 31.07
N ILE A 45 -16.55 13.38 31.23
CA ILE A 45 -15.44 13.44 30.29
C ILE A 45 -15.73 12.36 29.24
N PRO A 46 -15.93 12.70 27.95
CA PRO A 46 -15.98 11.68 26.92
C PRO A 46 -14.66 10.91 26.99
N MET A 47 -14.72 9.63 27.36
CA MET A 47 -13.55 8.78 27.28
C MET A 47 -13.02 8.87 25.84
N PRO A 48 -11.74 9.26 25.63
CA PRO A 48 -11.18 9.22 24.30
C PRO A 48 -11.28 7.78 23.81
N ALA A 49 -11.94 7.58 22.67
CA ALA A 49 -11.98 6.31 21.97
C ALA A 49 -10.52 5.89 21.69
N GLY A 50 -9.99 4.99 22.52
CA GLY A 50 -8.55 4.78 22.55
C GLY A 50 -8.10 3.76 23.58
N LEU A 51 -8.75 2.60 23.63
CA LEU A 51 -8.07 1.37 24.02
C LEU A 51 -7.95 0.55 22.74
N MET A 52 -6.73 0.48 22.21
CA MET A 52 -6.40 -0.03 20.88
C MET A 52 -7.01 -1.42 20.61
N PHE A 53 -8.08 -1.43 19.84
CA PHE A 53 -8.40 -2.51 18.92
C PHE A 53 -7.73 -2.18 17.61
N PHE A 54 -7.12 -3.16 16.93
CA PHE A 54 -6.68 -3.01 15.54
C PHE A 54 -7.88 -2.49 14.74
N ASN A 55 -7.83 -1.23 14.30
CA ASN A 55 -8.94 -0.56 13.65
C ASN A 55 -8.80 -0.81 12.15
N PHE A 56 -9.29 -1.96 11.68
CA PHE A 56 -9.52 -2.15 10.25
C PHE A 56 -10.75 -1.32 9.88
N THR A 57 -10.60 -0.38 8.95
CA THR A 57 -11.74 0.33 8.38
C THR A 57 -12.59 -0.65 7.56
N ASP A 58 -13.92 -0.51 7.63
CA ASP A 58 -14.83 -1.32 6.83
C ASP A 58 -14.60 -1.05 5.33
N LEU A 59 -14.33 -2.11 4.56
CA LEU A 59 -14.21 -2.05 3.10
C LEU A 59 -15.61 -2.15 2.48
N GLU A 60 -16.26 -1.00 2.25
CA GLU A 60 -17.59 -0.94 1.64
C GLU A 60 -17.50 -0.75 0.11
N TRP A 61 -18.08 -1.68 -0.67
CA TRP A 61 -18.27 -1.50 -2.11
C TRP A 61 -19.68 -0.98 -2.38
N ASN A 62 -19.80 0.32 -2.68
CA ASN A 62 -21.10 0.93 -2.99
C ASN A 62 -21.58 0.53 -4.39
N ASP A 63 -22.85 0.17 -4.48
CA ASP A 63 -23.51 -0.15 -5.76
C ASP A 63 -23.53 1.13 -6.63
N SER A 64 -22.99 1.06 -7.85
CA SER A 64 -22.73 2.17 -8.81
C SER A 64 -21.29 2.73 -8.93
N LEU A 65 -20.29 2.15 -8.26
CA LEU A 65 -18.88 2.50 -8.52
C LEU A 65 -18.33 1.78 -9.75
N GLU A 66 -17.58 2.50 -10.59
CA GLU A 66 -16.90 1.95 -11.77
C GLU A 66 -15.68 1.12 -11.34
N ASN A 67 -15.50 -0.05 -11.94
CA ASN A 67 -14.38 -0.98 -11.67
C ASN A 67 -13.90 -1.57 -12.99
N MET A 68 -13.29 -0.74 -13.82
CA MET A 68 -12.82 -1.20 -15.11
C MET A 68 -11.50 -1.93 -14.94
N GLY A 69 -11.53 -3.26 -15.10
CA GLY A 69 -10.33 -4.09 -14.99
C GLY A 69 -9.32 -3.85 -16.12
N GLY A 70 -8.05 -4.01 -15.77
CA GLY A 70 -6.91 -3.89 -16.69
C GLY A 70 -6.21 -2.54 -16.57
N PHE A 71 -5.03 -2.43 -17.19
CA PHE A 71 -4.23 -1.20 -17.16
C PHE A 71 -4.35 -0.42 -18.46
N THR A 72 -4.12 0.88 -18.40
CA THR A 72 -4.04 1.74 -19.58
C THR A 72 -2.87 1.36 -20.49
N SER A 73 -2.90 1.86 -21.73
CA SER A 73 -1.92 1.55 -22.77
C SER A 73 -0.51 2.15 -22.55
N ILE A 74 -0.21 2.70 -21.36
CA ILE A 74 1.07 3.35 -21.05
C ILE A 74 1.59 2.85 -19.71
N ALA A 75 2.84 2.39 -19.68
CA ALA A 75 3.59 2.09 -18.47
C ALA A 75 4.87 2.94 -18.42
N TYR A 76 5.29 3.38 -17.24
CA TYR A 76 6.51 4.14 -17.05
C TYR A 76 7.60 3.29 -16.42
N PHE A 77 8.76 3.20 -17.06
CA PHE A 77 9.88 2.41 -16.61
C PHE A 77 11.09 3.29 -16.27
N ALA A 78 11.72 3.05 -15.13
CA ALA A 78 13.02 3.63 -14.78
C ALA A 78 13.96 2.55 -14.22
N PRO A 79 15.21 2.48 -14.68
CA PRO A 79 16.19 1.58 -14.09
C PRO A 79 16.65 2.11 -12.73
N LEU A 80 16.92 1.21 -11.78
CA LEU A 80 17.22 1.55 -10.38
C LEU A 80 18.45 2.48 -10.27
N GLN A 81 19.43 2.30 -11.14
CA GLN A 81 20.68 3.06 -11.16
C GLN A 81 20.50 4.54 -11.53
N ASP A 82 19.41 4.89 -12.21
CA ASP A 82 19.15 6.25 -12.70
C ASP A 82 18.30 7.07 -11.71
N ILE A 83 17.79 6.44 -10.65
CA ILE A 83 17.01 7.09 -9.59
C ILE A 83 17.97 7.49 -8.45
N GLU A 84 17.87 8.74 -8.00
CA GLU A 84 18.66 9.29 -6.89
C GLU A 84 17.90 9.18 -5.57
N THR A 85 16.64 9.60 -5.54
CA THR A 85 15.76 9.44 -4.37
C THR A 85 14.49 8.69 -4.74
N PHE A 86 14.12 7.75 -3.87
CA PHE A 86 12.91 6.96 -3.99
C PHE A 86 11.88 7.48 -2.97
N PRO A 87 10.57 7.47 -3.31
CA PRO A 87 9.52 7.65 -2.32
C PRO A 87 9.54 6.46 -1.34
N THR A 88 9.10 6.71 -0.12
CA THR A 88 9.13 5.73 0.98
C THR A 88 7.74 5.51 1.54
N LEU A 89 7.48 4.28 1.97
CA LEU A 89 6.32 3.98 2.80
C LEU A 89 6.54 4.55 4.20
N LYS A 90 5.46 5.03 4.83
CA LYS A 90 5.52 5.45 6.23
C LYS A 90 5.73 4.23 7.12
N ALA A 91 6.75 4.28 7.97
CA ALA A 91 7.04 3.20 8.92
C ALA A 91 5.97 3.04 10.03
N THR A 92 5.16 4.08 10.25
CA THR A 92 4.03 4.05 11.20
C THR A 92 2.86 4.81 10.58
N PRO A 93 2.03 4.14 9.77
CA PRO A 93 0.84 4.75 9.17
C PRO A 93 -0.21 5.05 10.25
N ALA A 94 -0.87 6.19 10.12
CA ALA A 94 -1.96 6.61 11.01
C ALA A 94 -3.34 6.24 10.48
N THR A 95 -3.45 5.94 9.18
CA THR A 95 -4.68 5.56 8.46
C THR A 95 -4.42 4.35 7.55
N ASP A 96 -5.48 3.63 7.18
CA ASP A 96 -5.37 2.43 6.34
C ASP A 96 -4.81 2.73 4.93
N GLU A 97 -5.13 3.91 4.38
CA GLU A 97 -4.61 4.39 3.09
C GLU A 97 -3.08 4.60 3.12
N GLU A 98 -2.52 5.03 4.26
CA GLU A 98 -1.08 5.26 4.42
C GLU A 98 -0.25 3.96 4.44
N PHE A 99 -0.89 2.79 4.53
CA PHE A 99 -0.20 1.50 4.41
C PHE A 99 0.20 1.17 2.97
N VAL A 100 -0.48 1.75 1.97
CA VAL A 100 -0.34 1.39 0.55
C VAL A 100 0.21 2.56 -0.28
N VAL A 101 -0.10 3.80 0.09
CA VAL A 101 0.35 5.00 -0.63
C VAL A 101 1.78 5.37 -0.29
N MET A 102 2.64 5.44 -1.31
CA MET A 102 4.02 5.89 -1.19
C MET A 102 4.09 7.42 -1.04
N THR A 103 4.84 7.88 -0.04
CA THR A 103 5.04 9.32 0.21
C THR A 103 6.39 9.81 -0.32
N GLY A 104 6.39 10.97 -0.97
CA GLY A 104 7.58 11.60 -1.55
C GLY A 104 7.58 11.64 -3.08
N HIS A 105 8.73 11.99 -3.66
CA HIS A 105 8.89 12.13 -5.11
C HIS A 105 10.09 11.32 -5.62
N TYR A 106 9.95 10.77 -6.83
CA TYR A 106 11.10 10.25 -7.57
C TYR A 106 11.98 11.41 -8.04
N VAL A 107 13.22 11.47 -7.54
CA VAL A 107 14.25 12.37 -8.09
C VAL A 107 15.20 11.51 -8.93
N MET A 108 15.27 11.81 -10.21
CA MET A 108 16.17 11.15 -11.15
C MET A 108 17.53 11.84 -11.14
N LYS A 109 18.60 11.08 -11.40
CA LYS A 109 19.94 11.65 -11.62
C LYS A 109 19.92 12.59 -12.83
N ALA A 110 20.84 13.56 -12.84
CA ALA A 110 20.95 14.55 -13.92
C ALA A 110 20.93 13.88 -15.31
N THR A 111 20.10 14.42 -16.23
CA THR A 111 19.89 13.94 -17.61
C THR A 111 19.20 12.58 -17.76
N LYS A 112 18.65 12.01 -16.68
CA LYS A 112 17.88 10.76 -16.70
C LYS A 112 16.40 11.03 -16.44
N PHE A 113 15.55 10.27 -17.13
CA PHE A 113 14.10 10.39 -17.08
C PHE A 113 13.44 9.02 -17.16
N PHE A 114 12.17 8.93 -16.77
CA PHE A 114 11.39 7.73 -17.00
C PHE A 114 11.16 7.51 -18.49
N VAL A 115 11.11 6.25 -18.89
CA VAL A 115 10.80 5.81 -20.26
C VAL A 115 9.33 5.39 -20.30
N ALA A 116 8.53 6.10 -21.09
CA ALA A 116 7.16 5.67 -21.38
C ALA A 116 7.19 4.49 -22.38
N VAL A 117 6.67 3.35 -21.94
CA VAL A 117 6.53 2.13 -22.74
C VAL A 117 5.07 1.96 -23.09
N TYR A 118 4.79 1.86 -24.39
CA TYR A 118 3.45 1.51 -24.86
C TYR A 118 3.11 0.08 -24.47
N VAL A 119 1.91 -0.11 -23.95
CA VAL A 119 1.36 -1.41 -23.59
C VAL A 119 0.16 -1.68 -24.49
N THR A 120 0.11 -2.87 -25.06
CA THR A 120 -1.07 -3.27 -25.83
C THR A 120 -2.26 -3.35 -24.86
N PRO A 121 -3.39 -2.69 -25.14
CA PRO A 121 -4.56 -2.78 -24.28
C PRO A 121 -4.97 -4.25 -24.08
N GLU A 122 -5.53 -4.57 -22.91
CA GLU A 122 -5.97 -5.91 -22.49
C GLU A 122 -4.86 -6.96 -22.28
N THR A 123 -3.59 -6.60 -22.48
CA THR A 123 -2.46 -7.53 -22.30
C THR A 123 -1.65 -7.30 -21.03
N ALA A 124 -1.93 -6.18 -20.34
CA ALA A 124 -1.29 -5.86 -19.08
C ALA A 124 -1.97 -6.65 -17.95
N SER A 125 -1.18 -7.40 -17.19
CA SER A 125 -1.66 -8.11 -16.00
C SER A 125 -0.77 -7.80 -14.81
N LEU A 126 -1.37 -7.75 -13.63
CA LEU A 126 -0.69 -7.67 -12.35
C LEU A 126 -1.47 -8.54 -11.35
N ALA A 127 -0.78 -9.43 -10.68
CA ALA A 127 -1.35 -10.31 -9.67
C ALA A 127 -0.45 -10.31 -8.43
N ALA A 128 -1.05 -10.12 -7.26
CA ALA A 128 -0.38 -10.18 -5.97
C ALA A 128 -0.65 -11.53 -5.31
N ASN A 129 0.32 -12.44 -5.40
CA ASN A 129 0.20 -13.78 -4.82
C ASN A 129 0.82 -13.78 -3.41
N ASN A 130 0.08 -14.20 -2.38
CA ASN A 130 0.67 -14.41 -1.06
C ASN A 130 1.63 -15.60 -1.12
N GLN A 131 2.85 -15.38 -0.69
CA GLN A 131 3.94 -16.34 -0.65
C GLN A 131 4.64 -16.26 0.71
N GLY A 132 4.77 -17.41 1.37
CA GLY A 132 5.52 -17.55 2.61
C GLY A 132 4.99 -18.71 3.44
N GLU A 133 5.75 -19.09 4.45
CA GLU A 133 5.30 -20.05 5.47
C GLU A 133 4.63 -19.31 6.64
N THR A 134 4.00 -20.04 7.55
CA THR A 134 3.49 -19.48 8.81
C THR A 134 4.61 -18.68 9.50
N ASP A 135 4.29 -17.45 9.92
CA ASP A 135 5.23 -16.48 10.52
C ASP A 135 6.22 -15.78 9.55
N GLY A 136 6.06 -15.92 8.23
CA GLY A 136 6.91 -15.27 7.22
C GLY A 136 6.21 -14.93 5.90
N GLN A 137 4.92 -14.57 5.96
CA GLN A 137 4.12 -14.26 4.78
C GLN A 137 4.57 -12.94 4.11
N SER A 138 4.66 -12.97 2.79
CA SER A 138 4.96 -11.83 1.93
C SER A 138 4.08 -11.90 0.68
N PHE A 139 3.99 -10.82 -0.08
CA PHE A 139 3.31 -10.81 -1.37
C PHE A 139 4.35 -10.84 -2.49
N ARG A 140 4.12 -11.69 -3.48
CA ARG A 140 4.84 -11.68 -4.74
C ARG A 140 3.94 -11.08 -5.80
N LEU A 141 4.27 -9.85 -6.19
CA LEU A 141 3.65 -9.17 -7.31
C LEU A 141 4.27 -9.72 -8.59
N GLU A 142 3.46 -10.30 -9.46
CA GLU A 142 3.86 -10.76 -10.78
C GLU A 142 2.97 -10.13 -11.82
N GLY A 143 3.55 -9.72 -12.95
CA GLY A 143 2.79 -9.12 -14.03
C GLY A 143 3.46 -9.29 -15.37
N GLU A 144 2.69 -9.09 -16.43
CA GLU A 144 3.16 -9.14 -17.81
C GLU A 144 2.67 -7.91 -18.59
N ILE A 145 3.57 -7.35 -19.40
CA ILE A 145 3.27 -6.29 -20.37
C ILE A 145 3.60 -6.80 -21.77
N PHE A 146 2.75 -6.53 -22.75
CA PHE A 146 3.04 -6.86 -24.15
C PHE A 146 3.19 -5.61 -25.03
N TYR A 147 4.35 -5.49 -25.67
CA TYR A 147 4.64 -4.50 -26.71
C TYR A 147 4.59 -5.16 -28.10
N PRO A 148 3.81 -4.62 -29.06
CA PRO A 148 3.64 -5.23 -30.37
C PRO A 148 4.84 -4.96 -31.29
N GLY A 149 5.24 -5.98 -32.05
CA GLY A 149 6.30 -5.88 -33.05
C GLY A 149 7.70 -6.22 -32.53
N SER A 150 8.60 -6.47 -33.48
CA SER A 150 9.97 -6.97 -33.22
C SER A 150 11.05 -6.12 -33.89
N LYS A 151 10.78 -4.82 -34.01
CA LYS A 151 11.73 -3.85 -34.58
C LYS A 151 13.07 -3.88 -33.82
N THR A 152 14.15 -3.45 -34.47
CA THR A 152 15.50 -3.45 -33.90
C THR A 152 15.58 -2.72 -32.56
N GLU A 153 14.78 -1.67 -32.38
CA GLU A 153 14.64 -0.92 -31.14
C GLU A 153 14.08 -1.77 -29.99
N CYS A 154 13.06 -2.61 -30.25
CA CYS A 154 12.51 -3.54 -29.27
C CYS A 154 13.55 -4.57 -28.82
N LYS A 155 14.39 -5.04 -29.76
CA LYS A 155 15.49 -5.97 -29.45
C LYS A 155 16.57 -5.30 -28.62
N ALA A 156 16.90 -4.04 -28.93
CA ALA A 156 17.85 -3.25 -28.15
C ALA A 156 17.32 -2.96 -26.74
N PHE A 157 16.04 -2.61 -26.61
CA PHE A 157 15.38 -2.41 -25.33
C PHE A 157 15.35 -3.70 -24.51
N ALA A 158 14.94 -4.82 -25.08
CA ALA A 158 14.95 -6.13 -24.41
C ALA A 158 16.35 -6.54 -23.94
N ARG A 159 17.40 -6.30 -24.75
CA ARG A 159 18.78 -6.58 -24.35
C ARG A 159 19.25 -5.69 -23.19
N LYS A 160 18.86 -4.41 -23.18
CA LYS A 160 19.17 -3.49 -22.08
C LYS A 160 18.37 -3.83 -20.82
N LEU A 161 17.12 -4.26 -20.99
CA LEU A 161 16.23 -4.62 -19.88
C LEU A 161 16.65 -5.94 -19.22
N ASN A 162 17.20 -6.87 -20.00
CA ASN A 162 17.71 -8.13 -19.48
C ASN A 162 18.84 -7.88 -18.46
N ASN A 163 18.68 -8.41 -17.24
CA ASN A 163 19.53 -8.15 -16.06
C ASN A 163 19.48 -6.73 -15.48
N THR A 164 18.66 -5.84 -16.03
CA THR A 164 18.43 -4.53 -15.41
C THR A 164 17.31 -4.65 -14.39
N ARG A 165 17.54 -4.10 -13.20
CA ARG A 165 16.56 -3.97 -12.13
C ARG A 165 16.01 -2.55 -12.14
N GLY A 166 14.75 -2.37 -11.79
CA GLY A 166 14.14 -1.06 -11.89
C GLY A 166 12.83 -0.91 -11.15
N VAL A 167 12.16 0.18 -11.48
CA VAL A 167 10.82 0.55 -11.04
C VAL A 167 9.94 0.64 -12.28
N LEU A 168 8.76 0.07 -12.18
CA LEU A 168 7.71 0.12 -13.18
C LEU A 168 6.49 0.77 -12.54
N ILE A 169 5.88 1.74 -13.21
CA ILE A 169 4.63 2.36 -12.79
C ILE A 169 3.59 2.03 -13.85
N LEU A 170 2.56 1.30 -13.43
CA LEU A 170 1.39 0.98 -14.21
C LEU A 170 0.32 2.02 -13.90
N VAL A 171 -0.46 2.40 -14.91
CA VAL A 171 -1.55 3.36 -14.74
C VAL A 171 -2.86 2.65 -15.02
N ASP A 172 -3.73 2.61 -14.03
CA ASP A 172 -5.08 2.09 -14.10
C ASP A 172 -6.00 3.05 -14.88
N PRO A 173 -7.08 2.55 -15.50
CA PRO A 173 -8.01 3.38 -16.28
C PRO A 173 -8.71 4.44 -15.43
N ASP A 174 -8.86 4.19 -14.14
CA ASP A 174 -9.42 5.12 -13.16
C ASP A 174 -8.42 6.25 -12.80
N GLY A 175 -7.18 6.14 -13.30
CA GLY A 175 -6.11 7.12 -13.13
C GLY A 175 -5.07 6.71 -12.10
N ASP A 176 -5.39 5.74 -11.25
CA ASP A 176 -4.51 5.28 -10.17
C ASP A 176 -3.18 4.72 -10.70
N ARG A 177 -2.14 4.86 -9.89
CA ARG A 177 -0.78 4.52 -10.29
C ARG A 177 -0.21 3.45 -9.39
N THR A 178 -0.23 2.22 -9.89
CA THR A 178 0.37 1.09 -9.19
C THR A 178 1.87 1.00 -9.49
N VAL A 179 2.69 1.07 -8.45
CA VAL A 179 4.16 0.96 -8.51
C VAL A 179 4.60 -0.47 -8.24
N VAL A 180 5.49 -0.96 -9.10
CA VAL A 180 6.20 -2.21 -8.96
C VAL A 180 7.70 -1.92 -8.96
N GLY A 181 8.29 -1.99 -7.78
CA GLY A 181 9.71 -1.85 -7.49
C GLY A 181 9.97 -0.75 -6.47
N THR A 182 10.66 -1.08 -5.38
CA THR A 182 11.16 -0.12 -4.40
C THR A 182 12.68 -0.19 -4.29
N LYS A 183 13.30 0.75 -3.58
CA LYS A 183 14.76 0.77 -3.37
C LYS A 183 15.28 -0.54 -2.75
N GLU A 184 14.54 -1.06 -1.78
CA GLU A 184 14.89 -2.27 -1.02
C GLU A 184 14.51 -3.53 -1.80
N PHE A 185 13.37 -3.50 -2.48
CA PHE A 185 12.83 -4.62 -3.25
C PHE A 185 12.65 -4.20 -4.72
N PRO A 186 13.72 -4.26 -5.53
CA PRO A 186 13.63 -3.82 -6.92
C PRO A 186 12.82 -4.81 -7.77
N CYS A 187 12.21 -4.30 -8.84
CA CYS A 187 11.51 -5.12 -9.82
C CYS A 187 12.52 -5.84 -10.73
N TYR A 188 12.27 -7.12 -10.98
CA TYR A 188 13.05 -7.96 -11.88
C TYR A 188 12.29 -8.18 -13.19
N PHE A 189 12.97 -7.97 -14.32
CA PHE A 189 12.37 -8.10 -15.64
C PHE A 189 12.89 -9.35 -16.37
N LYS A 190 11.99 -10.05 -17.04
CA LYS A 190 12.24 -11.20 -17.91
C LYS A 190 11.65 -10.90 -19.30
N PRO A 191 12.40 -10.18 -20.16
CA PRO A 191 11.95 -9.90 -21.51
C PRO A 191 11.97 -11.18 -22.37
N ASN A 192 10.85 -11.46 -23.02
CA ASN A 192 10.66 -12.57 -23.95
C ASN A 192 10.23 -12.03 -25.32
N LEU A 193 11.07 -12.24 -26.35
CA LEU A 193 10.75 -11.90 -27.74
C LEU A 193 10.20 -13.13 -28.45
N ASN A 194 8.93 -13.07 -28.83
CA ASN A 194 8.31 -14.11 -29.63
C ASN A 194 8.14 -13.63 -31.08
N TYR A 195 8.60 -14.46 -32.03
CA TYR A 195 8.51 -14.18 -33.47
C TYR A 195 7.30 -14.84 -34.14
N GLY A 196 6.47 -15.56 -33.39
CA GLY A 196 5.32 -16.31 -33.89
C GLY A 196 5.74 -17.53 -34.69
N LYS A 197 5.00 -18.64 -34.56
CA LYS A 197 5.24 -19.87 -35.33
C LYS A 197 4.28 -19.98 -36.52
N ALA A 198 3.07 -19.45 -36.39
CA ALA A 198 2.04 -19.38 -37.41
C ALA A 198 1.78 -17.94 -37.91
N ALA A 199 1.16 -17.80 -39.08
CA ALA A 199 0.81 -16.49 -39.68
C ALA A 199 -0.21 -15.68 -38.84
N ALA A 200 -0.96 -16.34 -37.96
CA ALA A 200 -1.91 -15.73 -37.03
C ALA A 200 -1.29 -15.32 -35.69
N ASP A 201 -0.05 -15.73 -35.39
CA ASP A 201 0.59 -15.43 -34.11
C ASP A 201 1.07 -13.98 -34.08
N ARG A 202 0.76 -13.31 -32.96
CA ARG A 202 1.22 -11.93 -32.73
C ARG A 202 2.72 -11.93 -32.44
N LYS A 203 3.49 -11.23 -33.27
CA LYS A 203 4.93 -11.00 -33.04
C LYS A 203 5.08 -9.82 -32.07
N GLY A 204 5.88 -9.99 -31.03
CA GLY A 204 6.06 -8.93 -30.03
C GLY A 204 7.04 -9.27 -28.92
N LEU A 205 7.22 -8.28 -28.04
CA LEU A 205 8.02 -8.37 -26.82
C LEU A 205 7.06 -8.46 -25.63
N THR A 206 7.06 -9.60 -24.96
CA THR A 206 6.43 -9.77 -23.64
C THR A 206 7.47 -9.45 -22.58
N ILE A 207 7.15 -8.54 -21.67
CA ILE A 207 7.98 -8.20 -20.51
C ILE A 207 7.27 -8.77 -19.30
N ALA A 208 7.69 -9.95 -18.85
CA ALA A 208 7.26 -10.47 -17.57
C ALA A 208 8.10 -9.82 -16.46
N PHE A 209 7.48 -9.45 -15.36
CA PHE A 209 8.16 -8.82 -14.24
C PHE A 209 7.62 -9.33 -12.91
N TYR A 210 8.48 -9.33 -11.90
CA TYR A 210 8.08 -9.72 -10.56
C TYR A 210 8.82 -8.93 -9.49
N GLN A 211 8.17 -8.79 -8.34
CA GLN A 211 8.70 -8.18 -7.13
C GLN A 211 8.14 -8.92 -5.92
N ASN A 212 8.98 -9.13 -4.90
CA ASN A 212 8.51 -9.56 -3.59
C ASN A 212 8.41 -8.35 -2.68
N HIS A 213 7.28 -8.16 -2.03
CA HIS A 213 7.01 -7.01 -1.17
C HIS A 213 6.07 -7.41 -0.01
N PHE A 214 6.03 -6.61 1.06
CA PHE A 214 5.13 -6.86 2.19
C PHE A 214 3.70 -6.38 1.94
N ALA A 215 3.51 -5.48 0.97
CA ALA A 215 2.21 -4.97 0.53
C ALA A 215 1.82 -5.58 -0.82
N PRO A 216 0.52 -5.86 -1.06
CA PRO A 216 0.03 -6.48 -2.29
C PRO A 216 0.09 -5.55 -3.52
N GLY A 217 0.12 -4.24 -3.31
CA GLY A 217 0.25 -3.20 -4.31
C GLY A 217 0.83 -1.95 -3.64
N LEU A 218 1.47 -1.06 -4.40
CA LEU A 218 1.92 0.23 -3.90
C LEU A 218 1.35 1.30 -4.80
N GLU A 219 0.80 2.37 -4.23
CA GLU A 219 0.23 3.47 -4.99
C GLU A 219 1.18 4.68 -4.96
N TYR A 220 1.26 5.40 -6.07
CA TYR A 220 2.10 6.61 -6.17
C TYR A 220 1.39 7.78 -6.82
N ASN A 221 1.11 8.79 -5.99
CA ASN A 221 0.37 9.98 -6.42
C ASN A 221 1.30 11.13 -6.86
N GLY A 222 2.63 10.97 -6.74
CA GLY A 222 3.58 12.01 -7.11
C GLY A 222 3.75 12.20 -8.63
N SER A 223 4.46 13.27 -9.02
CA SER A 223 4.79 13.52 -10.43
C SER A 223 5.82 12.52 -10.96
N ILE A 224 5.74 12.21 -12.27
CA ILE A 224 6.71 11.33 -12.96
C ILE A 224 7.50 12.17 -13.98
N PRO A 225 8.82 12.29 -13.83
CA PRO A 225 9.65 13.08 -14.75
C PRO A 225 9.94 12.32 -16.06
N LEU A 226 9.51 12.88 -17.18
CA LEU A 226 9.80 12.41 -18.55
C LEU A 226 10.79 13.36 -19.24
N ASP A 227 11.34 12.92 -20.37
CA ASP A 227 12.22 13.78 -21.18
C ASP A 227 11.42 14.93 -21.81
N GLY A 228 11.59 16.15 -21.29
CA GLY A 228 10.91 17.36 -21.76
C GLY A 228 9.44 17.52 -21.34
N SER A 229 8.90 16.62 -20.51
CA SER A 229 7.53 16.70 -20.00
C SER A 229 7.43 16.13 -18.58
N LEU A 230 6.37 16.50 -17.85
CA LEU A 230 6.07 15.96 -16.53
C LEU A 230 4.68 15.37 -16.55
N VAL A 231 4.54 14.11 -16.13
CA VAL A 231 3.22 13.60 -15.79
C VAL A 231 2.81 14.24 -14.47
N PRO A 232 1.69 14.97 -14.41
CA PRO A 232 1.29 15.69 -13.21
C PRO A 232 1.05 14.72 -12.05
N ALA A 233 1.18 15.22 -10.82
CA ALA A 233 0.74 14.50 -9.63
C ALA A 233 -0.78 14.27 -9.69
N ILE A 234 -1.24 13.16 -9.13
CA ILE A 234 -2.65 12.87 -8.94
C ILE A 234 -3.02 13.39 -7.56
N SER A 235 -4.12 14.14 -7.48
CA SER A 235 -4.63 14.70 -6.22
C SER A 235 -5.47 13.69 -5.48
#